data_AF-A0A6I3G2E8-F1
#
_entry.id   AF-A0A6I3G2E8-F1
#
_cell.length_a   1.000
_cell.length_b   1.000
_cell.length_c   1.000
_cell.angle_alpha   90.00
_cell.angle_beta   90.00
_cell.angle_gamma   90.00
#
_symmetry.space_group_name_H-M   'P 1'
#
loop_
_entity.id
_entity.type
_entity.pdbx_description
1 polymer ?
#
loop_
_entity_poly.entity_id
_entity_poly.type
_entity_poly.pdbx_seq_one_letter_code
_entity_poly.pdbx_strand_id
1 'polypeptide(L)' 'MSFIHLNVASAYSLKYGTTQPHDLVQRAAEFEMPALALTDRDGLAG' A
#
# COMPACT_ATOMS: atom_id res chain seq x y z
N MET A 1 -18.42 5.90 -5.65
CA MET A 1 -17.53 5.33 -6.69
C MET A 1 -16.38 4.68 -5.97
N SER A 2 -16.10 3.40 -6.21
CA SER A 2 -14.96 2.71 -5.59
C SER A 2 -13.69 3.02 -6.39
N PHE A 3 -12.61 3.34 -5.67
CA PHE A 3 -11.28 3.57 -6.24
C PHE A 3 -10.31 2.56 -5.63
N ILE A 4 -9.39 2.03 -6.43
CA ILE A 4 -8.40 1.04 -6.00
C ILE A 4 -7.02 1.56 -6.43
N HIS A 5 -6.14 1.75 -5.46
CA HIS A 5 -4.74 2.07 -5.73
C HIS A 5 -4.01 0.79 -6.15
N LEU A 6 -3.54 0.73 -7.40
CA LEU A 6 -2.83 -0.43 -7.95
C LEU A 6 -1.30 -0.28 -7.94
N ASN A 7 -0.79 0.87 -7.50
CA ASN A 7 0.63 1.17 -7.42
C ASN A 7 0.90 1.91 -6.10
N VAL A 8 1.31 1.17 -5.07
CA VAL A 8 1.56 1.68 -3.73
C VAL A 8 2.88 1.11 -3.22
N ALA A 9 3.81 1.99 -2.84
CA ALA A 9 5.06 1.60 -2.19
C ALA A 9 4.90 1.61 -0.67
N SER A 10 5.22 0.49 -0.02
CA SER A 10 5.26 0.35 1.43
C SER A 10 6.64 0.72 1.98
N ALA A 11 6.79 0.70 3.30
CA ALA A 11 8.06 0.88 4.00
C ALA A 11 9.13 -0.15 3.59
N TYR A 12 8.75 -1.26 2.95
CA TYR A 12 9.69 -2.23 2.39
C TYR A 12 10.39 -1.74 1.11
N SER A 13 9.85 -0.73 0.44
CA SER A 13 10.54 0.01 -0.62
C SER A 13 11.62 0.91 -0.03
N LEU A 14 12.84 0.41 0.14
CA LEU A 14 13.94 1.14 0.76
C LEU A 14 14.17 2.52 0.11
N LYS A 15 14.03 3.60 0.89
CA LYS A 15 14.09 5.02 0.46
C LYS A 15 12.91 5.52 -0.39
N TYR A 16 11.94 4.67 -0.71
CA TYR A 16 10.81 4.99 -1.60
C TYR A 16 9.44 4.82 -0.95
N GLY A 17 9.35 4.18 0.22
CA GLY A 17 8.14 4.19 1.04
C GLY A 17 8.45 4.37 2.52
N THR A 18 7.48 4.93 3.24
CA THR A 18 7.61 5.29 4.66
C THR A 18 6.53 4.65 5.54
N THR A 19 5.52 4.04 4.94
CA THR A 19 4.30 3.58 5.63
C THR A 19 4.26 2.06 5.67
N GLN A 20 3.97 1.48 6.83
CA GLN A 20 3.87 0.02 6.96
C GLN A 20 2.64 -0.51 6.20
N PRO A 21 2.69 -1.74 5.65
CA PRO A 21 1.54 -2.32 4.95
C PRO A 21 0.23 -2.33 5.73
N HIS A 22 0.27 -2.61 7.05
CA HIS A 22 -0.94 -2.65 7.87
C HIS A 22 -1.61 -1.28 7.99
N ASP A 23 -0.83 -0.19 8.07
CA ASP A 23 -1.34 1.17 8.10
C ASP A 23 -2.00 1.54 6.76
N LEU A 24 -1.41 1.10 5.64
CA LEU A 24 -1.98 1.30 4.30
C LEU A 24 -3.33 0.58 4.15
N VAL A 25 -3.43 -0.65 4.64
CA VAL A 25 -4.68 -1.43 4.63
C VAL A 25 -5.74 -0.78 5.52
N GLN A 26 -5.38 -0.33 6.72
CA GLN A 26 -6.30 0.38 7.60
C GLN A 26 -6.82 1.65 6.92
N ARG A 27 -5.93 2.44 6.32
CA ARG A 27 -6.31 3.66 5.60
C ARG A 27 -7.24 3.39 4.43
N ALA A 28 -7.00 2.31 3.67
CA ALA A 28 -7.88 1.90 2.58
C ALA A 28 -9.28 1.52 3.10
N ALA A 29 -9.36 0.80 4.22
CA ALA A 29 -10.62 0.45 4.86
C ALA A 29 -11.41 1.68 5.34
N GLU A 30 -10.73 2.68 5.92
CA GLU A 30 -11.35 3.95 6.31
C GLU A 30 -11.98 4.72 5.13
N PHE A 31 -11.48 4.50 3.92
CA PHE A 31 -12.00 5.09 2.69
C PHE A 31 -12.99 4.18 1.94
N GLU A 32 -13.42 3.08 2.56
CA GLU A 32 -14.30 2.09 1.92
C GLU A 32 -13.72 1.53 0.61
N MET A 33 -12.38 1.52 0.49
CA MET A 33 -11.70 0.93 -0.64
C MET A 33 -11.69 -0.59 -0.49
N PRO A 34 -12.17 -1.36 -1.47
CA PRO A 34 -12.28 -2.82 -1.35
C PRO A 34 -10.92 -3.53 -1.42
N ALA A 35 -9.89 -2.86 -1.96
CA ALA A 35 -8.54 -3.41 -2.11
C ALA A 35 -7.51 -2.29 -2.35
N LEU A 36 -6.24 -2.65 -2.22
CA LEU A 36 -5.07 -1.92 -2.72
C LEU A 36 -3.99 -2.94 -3.13
N ALA A 37 -3.12 -2.58 -4.08
CA ALA A 37 -1.96 -3.40 -4.46
C ALA A 37 -0.67 -2.77 -3.96
N LEU A 38 0.15 -3.57 -3.25
CA LEU A 38 1.51 -3.21 -2.88
C LEU A 38 2.45 -3.58 -4.02
N THR A 39 3.20 -2.60 -4.50
CA THR A 39 4.14 -2.72 -5.61
C THR A 39 5.49 -2.20 -5.16
N ASP A 40 6.08 -2.91 -4.20
CA ASP A 40 7.34 -2.52 -3.61
C ASP A 40 8.51 -2.60 -4.60
N ARG A 41 9.46 -1.70 -4.44
CA ARG A 41 10.64 -1.63 -5.30
C ARG A 41 11.71 -2.60 -4.81
N ASP A 42 12.28 -3.34 -5.75
CA ASP A 42 13.46 -4.20 -5.59
C ASP A 42 13.31 -5.30 -4.50
N GLY A 43 12.07 -5.66 -4.15
CA GLY A 43 11.77 -6.76 -3.24
C GLY A 43 10.27 -6.87 -2.91
N LEU A 44 9.84 -8.08 -2.53
CA LEU A 44 8.53 -8.34 -1.96
C LEU A 44 8.74 -8.87 -0.54
N ALA A 45 8.89 -7.95 0.41
CA ALA A 45 9.09 -8.27 1.83
C ALA A 45 7.82 -8.04 2.68
N GLY A 46 6.73 -7.59 2.05
CA GLY A 46 5.43 -7.31 2.66
C GLY A 46 4.36 -8.33 2.36
#